data_AF-A0A8T6UM96-F1
#
_entry.id   AF-A0A8T6UM96-F1
#
_cell.length_a   1.000
_cell.length_b   1.000
_cell.length_c   1.000
_cell.angle_alpha   90.00
_cell.angle_beta   90.00
_cell.angle_gamma   90.00
#
_symmetry.space_group_name_H-M   'P 1'
#
loop_
_entity.id
_entity.type
_entity.pdbx_description
1 polymer ?
#
loop_
_entity_poly.entity_id
_entity_poly.type
_entity_poly.pdbx_seq_one_letter_code
_entity_poly.pdbx_strand_id
1 'polypeptide(L)'
;ASSMVRLTLILAPAVSLLAGLGLERILKPFVTIIKQAPRAIRRGGRELGFVGKEFSWVAIFLVFLLLIFTFAFTPGEWPPRVVSRAYTPVTVMSGSLPIKPGEPVTEWVDALEWIRTEESVQVVCSWWDYGYWIRMRGNKTSLADNATTNTTQIENVAYVFMSNEAEAVEMLERYDATHILLFITLSEQGRDVGYGDEGKWRWMARIAGQSGRFDFEDEMDFGKYNATQQAWMWNQRGAQTTFYKLLTYAKSQKVGRAAQQPEYFDMVYPWENGEVVQEINTYGQIIPLVAIYKVDYEAYHADHTG
;
A
#
# COMPACT_ATOMS: atom_id res chain seq x y z
N ALA A 1 2.89 -2.41 22.15
CA ALA A 1 3.71 -1.99 21.00
C ALA A 1 4.46 -3.15 20.37
N SER A 2 5.08 -4.05 21.15
CA SER A 2 5.79 -5.23 20.60
C SER A 2 4.89 -6.18 19.79
N SER A 3 3.57 -6.21 20.06
CA SER A 3 2.60 -7.03 19.35
C SER A 3 1.91 -6.36 18.14
N MET A 4 1.89 -5.01 18.08
CA MET A 4 1.18 -4.27 17.02
C MET A 4 1.87 -2.94 16.76
N VAL A 5 2.28 -2.72 15.51
CA VAL A 5 3.01 -1.52 15.08
C VAL A 5 2.19 -0.24 15.30
N ARG A 6 0.87 -0.28 15.10
CA ARG A 6 0.00 0.90 15.33
C ARG A 6 -0.01 1.35 16.79
N LEU A 7 0.16 0.45 17.75
CA LEU A 7 0.24 0.79 19.17
C LEU A 7 1.54 1.51 19.54
N THR A 8 2.56 1.48 18.66
CA THR A 8 3.78 2.27 18.84
C THR A 8 3.49 3.78 18.85
N LEU A 9 2.46 4.23 18.14
CA LEU A 9 2.05 5.64 18.14
C LEU A 9 1.55 6.09 19.52
N ILE A 10 0.82 5.21 20.22
CA ILE A 10 0.35 5.47 21.59
C ILE A 10 1.51 5.39 22.60
N LEU A 11 2.48 4.51 22.35
CA LEU A 11 3.66 4.38 23.19
C LEU A 11 4.64 5.56 23.03
N ALA A 12 4.66 6.21 21.87
CA ALA A 12 5.66 7.23 21.52
C ALA A 12 5.71 8.42 22.51
N PRO A 13 4.60 8.99 23.00
CA PRO A 13 4.64 10.03 24.04
C PRO A 13 5.27 9.54 25.34
N ALA A 14 4.90 8.34 25.81
CA ALA A 14 5.42 7.78 27.05
C ALA A 14 6.93 7.50 26.98
N VAL A 15 7.41 6.95 25.85
CA VAL A 15 8.84 6.72 25.63
C VAL A 15 9.60 8.05 25.53
N SER A 16 9.04 9.06 24.85
CA SER A 16 9.64 10.39 24.77
C SER A 16 9.80 11.03 26.15
N LEU A 17 8.80 10.91 27.03
CA LEU A 17 8.87 11.41 28.40
C LEU A 17 9.91 10.66 29.25
N LEU A 18 9.94 9.32 29.17
CA LEU A 18 10.93 8.51 29.88
C LEU A 18 12.36 8.78 29.39
N ALA A 19 12.55 8.95 28.08
CA ALA A 19 13.84 9.33 27.50
C ALA A 19 14.27 10.72 27.99
N GLY A 20 13.35 11.70 28.03
CA GLY A 20 13.60 13.03 28.59
C GLY A 20 14.00 12.99 30.07
N LEU A 21 13.28 12.24 30.90
CA LEU A 21 13.59 12.06 32.33
C LEU A 21 14.91 11.32 32.54
N GLY A 22 15.19 10.31 31.72
CA GLY A 22 16.47 9.59 31.73
C GLY A 22 17.63 10.52 31.41
N LEU A 23 17.49 11.34 30.36
CA LEU A 23 18.47 12.33 29.96
C LEU A 23 18.67 13.40 31.05
N GLU A 24 17.60 13.91 31.66
CA GLU A 24 17.69 14.85 32.79
C GLU A 24 18.51 14.23 33.93
N ARG A 25 18.20 13.00 34.35
CA ARG A 25 18.89 12.33 35.45
C ARG A 25 20.37 12.07 35.15
N ILE A 26 20.71 11.73 33.91
CA ILE A 26 22.10 11.54 33.47
C ILE A 26 22.87 12.86 33.47
N LEU A 27 22.26 13.96 33.01
CA LEU A 27 22.93 15.26 32.88
C LEU A 27 23.02 16.05 34.20
N LYS A 28 22.06 15.85 35.12
CA LYS A 28 21.98 16.55 36.42
C LYS A 28 23.27 16.55 37.25
N PRO A 29 23.99 15.42 37.45
CA PRO A 29 25.25 15.43 38.21
C PRO A 29 26.33 16.29 37.54
N PHE A 30 26.49 16.21 36.21
CA PHE A 30 27.48 17.00 35.47
C PHE A 30 27.17 18.50 35.52
N VAL A 31 25.90 18.87 35.35
CA VAL A 31 25.46 20.28 35.49
C VAL A 31 25.68 20.79 36.92
N THR A 32 25.47 19.94 37.93
CA THR A 32 25.67 20.32 39.33
C THR A 32 27.16 20.58 39.63
N ILE A 33 28.07 19.76 39.10
CA ILE A 33 29.52 19.94 39.23
C ILE A 33 29.97 21.26 38.59
N ILE A 34 29.41 21.63 37.43
CA ILE A 34 29.71 22.91 36.76
C ILE A 34 29.25 24.10 37.61
N LYS A 35 28.03 24.02 38.18
CA LYS A 35 27.41 25.10 38.97
C LYS A 35 28.01 25.28 40.36
N GLN A 36 28.60 24.24 40.95
CA GLN A 36 29.26 24.37 42.26
C GLN A 36 30.56 25.19 42.13
N ALA A 37 30.75 26.15 43.02
CA ALA A 37 32.06 26.79 43.23
C ALA A 37 33.02 25.74 43.80
N PRO A 38 34.28 25.67 43.34
CA PRO A 38 35.22 24.65 43.80
C PRO A 38 35.40 24.80 45.32
N ARG A 39 34.85 23.85 46.10
CA ARG A 39 35.12 23.73 47.52
C ARG A 39 35.96 22.48 47.73
N ALA A 40 37.24 22.70 47.98
CA ALA A 40 38.12 21.65 48.48
C ALA A 40 37.66 21.26 49.90
N ILE A 41 36.95 20.13 50.03
CA ILE A 41 36.66 19.55 51.34
C ILE A 41 37.83 18.63 51.70
N ARG A 42 38.74 19.13 52.54
CA ARG A 42 39.76 18.31 53.20
C ARG A 42 39.14 17.67 54.44
N ARG A 43 38.90 16.36 54.41
CA ARG A 43 38.63 15.56 55.61
C ARG A 43 39.42 14.26 55.57
N GLY A 44 40.32 14.08 56.54
CA GLY A 44 40.94 12.79 56.86
C GLY A 44 41.90 12.21 55.82
N GLY A 45 42.86 12.99 55.31
CA GLY A 45 44.08 12.46 54.67
C GLY A 45 43.92 11.71 53.34
N ARG A 46 42.71 11.57 52.78
CA ARG A 46 42.47 11.06 51.43
C ARG A 46 41.83 12.16 50.58
N GLU A 47 42.55 12.63 49.57
CA GLU A 47 41.97 13.47 48.52
C GLU A 47 41.05 12.60 47.67
N LEU A 48 39.74 12.68 47.91
CA LEU A 48 38.77 12.21 46.93
C LEU A 48 38.86 13.17 45.74
N GLY A 49 39.49 12.72 44.66
CA GLY A 49 39.69 13.51 43.44
C GLY A 49 38.37 14.12 42.98
N PHE A 50 38.29 15.44 43.01
CA PHE A 50 37.12 16.15 42.50
C PHE A 50 37.16 16.06 40.98
N VAL A 51 36.09 15.57 40.36
CA VAL A 51 35.96 15.60 38.90
C VAL A 51 35.94 17.06 38.47
N GLY A 52 36.98 17.50 37.76
CA GLY A 52 37.11 18.89 37.32
C GLY A 52 35.95 19.33 36.43
N LYS A 53 35.65 20.63 36.40
CA LYS A 53 34.59 21.21 35.56
C LYS A 53 34.75 20.83 34.08
N GLU A 54 35.99 20.69 33.62
CA GLU A 54 36.34 20.25 32.26
C GLU A 54 35.76 18.87 31.91
N PHE A 55 35.83 17.90 32.82
CA PHE A 55 35.29 16.56 32.59
C PHE A 55 33.76 16.56 32.47
N SER A 56 33.08 17.45 33.22
CA SER A 56 31.62 17.58 33.14
C SER A 56 31.18 18.25 31.83
N TRP A 57 31.93 19.24 31.34
CA TRP A 57 31.70 19.82 30.03
C TRP A 57 31.93 18.81 28.90
N VAL A 58 33.00 18.01 28.98
CA VAL A 58 33.28 16.94 28.01
C VAL A 58 32.15 15.91 28.00
N ALA A 59 31.64 15.50 29.15
CA ALA A 59 30.53 14.55 29.23
C ALA A 59 29.23 15.09 28.60
N ILE A 60 28.87 16.35 28.90
CA ILE A 60 27.68 16.99 28.31
C ILE A 60 27.86 17.14 26.79
N PHE A 61 29.05 17.58 26.34
CA PHE A 61 29.38 17.72 24.93
C PHE A 61 29.32 16.38 24.20
N LEU A 62 29.80 15.29 24.81
CA LEU A 62 29.74 13.94 24.24
C LEU A 62 28.29 13.45 24.11
N VAL A 63 27.45 13.66 25.12
CA VAL A 63 26.01 13.33 25.05
C VAL A 63 25.32 14.14 23.96
N PHE A 64 25.62 15.44 23.86
CA PHE A 64 25.11 16.29 22.80
C PHE A 64 25.55 15.83 21.40
N LEU A 65 26.83 15.49 21.24
CA LEU A 65 27.38 14.96 20.00
C LEU A 65 26.70 13.64 19.59
N LEU A 66 26.46 12.73 20.55
CA LEU A 66 25.76 11.46 20.29
C LEU A 66 24.32 11.69 19.80
N LEU A 67 23.59 12.62 20.43
CA LEU A 67 22.24 12.98 19.99
C LEU A 67 22.25 13.60 18.59
N ILE A 68 23.18 14.52 18.33
CA ILE A 68 23.36 15.14 17.02
C ILE A 68 23.72 14.11 15.94
N PHE A 69 24.63 13.18 16.23
CA PHE A 69 25.02 12.16 15.26
C PHE A 69 23.89 11.18 14.97
N THR A 70 23.07 10.88 15.98
CA THR A 70 21.92 9.99 15.86
C THR A 70 20.78 10.63 15.06
N PHE A 71 20.44 11.90 15.34
CA PHE A 71 19.25 12.55 14.79
C PHE A 71 19.52 13.51 13.63
N ALA A 72 20.70 14.12 13.54
CA ALA A 72 21.05 15.07 12.48
C ALA A 72 21.99 14.46 11.44
N PHE A 73 23.10 13.83 11.84
CA PHE A 73 24.14 13.39 10.89
C PHE A 73 24.08 11.90 10.52
N THR A 74 22.89 11.33 10.30
CA THR A 74 22.81 9.96 9.79
C THR A 74 23.49 9.89 8.41
N PRO A 75 24.56 9.09 8.21
CA PRO A 75 25.29 9.07 6.94
C PRO A 75 24.42 8.54 5.80
N GLY A 76 24.31 9.30 4.71
CA GLY A 76 23.81 8.83 3.42
C GLY A 76 22.45 9.38 2.95
N GLU A 77 21.63 10.01 3.79
CA GLU A 77 20.32 10.54 3.39
C GLU A 77 19.98 11.82 4.19
N TRP A 78 19.74 12.94 3.50
CA TRP A 78 19.20 14.17 4.09
C TRP A 78 17.84 14.51 3.48
N PRO A 79 16.76 14.68 4.28
CA PRO A 79 16.71 14.61 5.75
C PRO A 79 16.94 13.18 6.29
N PRO A 80 17.25 13.03 7.60
CA PRO A 80 17.53 11.75 8.25
C PRO A 80 16.52 10.66 7.89
N ARG A 81 16.94 9.39 7.80
CA ARG A 81 16.09 8.24 7.39
C ARG A 81 14.73 8.16 8.06
N VAL A 82 14.67 8.46 9.36
CA VAL A 82 13.42 8.44 10.14
C VAL A 82 12.47 9.54 9.65
N VAL A 83 13.01 10.70 9.30
CA VAL A 83 12.27 11.86 8.79
C VAL A 83 11.88 11.62 7.32
N SER A 84 12.80 11.16 6.48
CA SER A 84 12.51 10.89 5.06
C SER A 84 11.42 9.83 4.87
N ARG A 85 11.41 8.78 5.70
CA ARG A 85 10.37 7.73 5.70
C ARG A 85 9.05 8.17 6.34
N ALA A 86 9.07 9.04 7.35
CA ALA A 86 7.84 9.60 7.91
C ALA A 86 7.11 10.52 6.91
N TYR A 87 7.86 11.14 6.00
CA TYR A 87 7.33 12.01 4.94
C TYR A 87 7.06 11.28 3.61
N THR A 88 7.03 9.95 3.55
CA THR A 88 6.47 9.26 2.38
C THR A 88 4.95 9.43 2.41
N PRO A 89 4.34 10.17 1.47
CA PRO A 89 2.89 10.33 1.48
C PRO A 89 2.24 8.97 1.24
N VAL A 90 1.44 8.49 2.20
CA VAL A 90 0.51 7.37 2.00
C VAL A 90 -0.82 7.94 1.52
N THR A 91 -0.84 8.47 0.31
CA THR A 91 -2.02 9.14 -0.24
C THR A 91 -2.21 8.83 -1.72
N VAL A 92 -3.39 9.12 -2.26
CA VAL A 92 -3.71 9.10 -3.70
C VAL A 92 -2.59 9.70 -4.57
N MET A 93 -1.88 10.72 -4.03
CA MET A 93 -0.76 11.41 -4.71
C MET A 93 0.53 10.59 -4.83
N SER A 94 0.64 9.49 -4.08
CA SER A 94 1.68 8.46 -4.25
C SER A 94 1.20 7.26 -5.06
N GLY A 95 -0.08 7.27 -5.48
CA GLY A 95 -0.72 6.19 -6.22
C GLY A 95 -0.65 4.83 -5.52
N SER A 96 -0.74 4.80 -4.19
CA SER A 96 -0.53 3.60 -3.36
C SER A 96 0.88 2.99 -3.44
N LEU A 97 1.84 3.66 -4.06
CA LEU A 97 3.21 3.18 -4.17
C LEU A 97 4.01 3.58 -2.91
N PRO A 98 4.80 2.67 -2.31
CA PRO A 98 5.68 2.99 -1.18
C PRO A 98 6.97 3.69 -1.65
N ILE A 99 6.86 4.53 -2.68
CA ILE A 99 7.95 5.35 -3.21
C ILE A 99 7.66 6.81 -2.88
N LYS A 100 8.73 7.61 -2.79
CA LYS A 100 8.62 9.07 -2.86
C LYS A 100 9.00 9.45 -4.30
N PRO A 101 8.04 9.53 -5.22
CA PRO A 101 8.37 9.94 -6.57
C PRO A 101 8.77 11.42 -6.56
N GLY A 102 9.64 11.82 -7.50
CA GLY A 102 10.06 13.21 -7.64
C GLY A 102 8.90 14.14 -8.05
N GLU A 103 7.85 13.54 -8.63
CA GLU A 103 6.62 14.19 -9.07
C GLU A 103 5.41 13.41 -8.52
N PRO A 104 4.23 14.05 -8.34
CA PRO A 104 3.02 13.35 -7.93
C PRO A 104 2.63 12.24 -8.91
N VAL A 105 2.18 11.10 -8.38
CA VAL A 105 1.58 10.02 -9.17
C VAL A 105 0.16 10.43 -9.53
N THR A 106 -0.11 10.64 -10.83
CA THR A 106 -1.39 11.20 -11.29
C THR A 106 -2.39 10.13 -11.71
N GLU A 107 -1.97 8.89 -11.94
CA GLU A 107 -2.82 7.85 -12.53
C GLU A 107 -4.11 7.60 -11.75
N TRP A 108 -4.03 7.60 -10.41
CA TRP A 108 -5.22 7.51 -9.58
C TRP A 108 -6.09 8.77 -9.62
N VAL A 109 -5.46 9.94 -9.68
CA VAL A 109 -6.18 11.22 -9.80
C VAL A 109 -6.96 11.28 -11.11
N ASP A 110 -6.29 10.94 -12.21
CA ASP A 110 -6.82 10.99 -13.56
C ASP A 110 -7.91 9.94 -13.75
N ALA A 111 -7.71 8.71 -13.26
CA ALA A 111 -8.73 7.65 -13.30
C ALA A 111 -9.97 8.00 -12.48
N LEU A 112 -9.81 8.60 -11.29
CA LEU A 112 -10.94 9.01 -10.46
C LEU A 112 -11.69 10.19 -11.08
N GLU A 113 -10.99 11.08 -11.78
CA GLU A 113 -11.62 12.17 -12.53
C GLU A 113 -12.41 11.62 -13.73
N TRP A 114 -11.84 10.66 -14.46
CA TRP A 114 -12.55 9.96 -15.55
C TRP A 114 -13.82 9.27 -15.04
N ILE A 115 -13.75 8.52 -13.92
CA ILE A 115 -14.92 7.92 -13.25
C ILE A 115 -15.98 8.97 -12.91
N ARG A 116 -15.55 10.17 -12.53
CA ARG A 116 -16.44 11.27 -12.15
C ARG A 116 -17.19 11.83 -13.35
N THR A 117 -16.50 12.00 -14.48
CA THR A 117 -17.04 12.62 -15.70
C THR A 117 -17.79 11.64 -16.59
N GLU A 118 -17.46 10.35 -16.55
CA GLU A 118 -18.10 9.32 -17.34
C GLU A 118 -19.51 9.03 -16.82
N GLU A 119 -20.52 9.15 -17.70
CA GLU A 119 -21.94 8.98 -17.35
C GLU A 119 -22.34 7.50 -17.29
N SER A 120 -21.68 6.65 -18.07
CA SER A 120 -21.93 5.20 -18.05
C SER A 120 -21.47 4.52 -16.75
N VAL A 121 -20.57 5.16 -16.00
CA VAL A 121 -20.16 4.68 -14.68
C VAL A 121 -21.25 5.01 -13.66
N GLN A 122 -21.73 4.01 -12.92
CA GLN A 122 -22.76 4.20 -11.88
C GLN A 122 -22.30 3.53 -10.58
N VAL A 123 -21.99 2.24 -10.70
CA VAL A 123 -21.52 1.41 -9.59
C VAL A 123 -20.22 0.72 -10.01
N VAL A 124 -19.17 0.92 -9.21
CA VAL A 124 -17.83 0.40 -9.49
C VAL A 124 -17.50 -0.72 -8.50
N CYS A 125 -17.23 -1.91 -9.03
CA CYS A 125 -16.62 -3.02 -8.31
C CYS A 125 -15.09 -2.79 -8.24
N SER A 126 -14.54 -2.71 -7.05
CA SER A 126 -13.09 -2.58 -6.84
C SER A 126 -12.69 -3.31 -5.58
N TRP A 127 -11.39 -3.56 -5.41
CA TRP A 127 -10.89 -3.95 -4.09
C TRP A 127 -11.22 -2.87 -3.05
N TRP A 128 -11.51 -3.30 -1.82
CA TRP A 128 -12.04 -2.42 -0.75
C TRP A 128 -11.08 -1.29 -0.37
N ASP A 129 -9.77 -1.48 -0.59
CA ASP A 129 -8.71 -0.49 -0.44
C ASP A 129 -9.03 0.86 -1.12
N TYR A 130 -9.75 0.83 -2.25
CA TYR A 130 -9.96 1.99 -3.12
C TYR A 130 -11.36 2.59 -3.04
N GLY A 131 -12.31 1.92 -2.36
CA GLY A 131 -13.72 2.33 -2.36
C GLY A 131 -13.96 3.74 -1.81
N TYR A 132 -13.16 4.15 -0.82
CA TYR A 132 -13.22 5.53 -0.30
C TYR A 132 -12.82 6.57 -1.35
N TRP A 133 -11.86 6.25 -2.24
CA TRP A 133 -11.40 7.16 -3.29
C TRP A 133 -12.44 7.32 -4.39
N ILE A 134 -13.04 6.21 -4.81
CA ILE A 134 -14.13 6.19 -5.80
C ILE A 134 -15.31 7.02 -5.29
N ARG A 135 -15.71 6.82 -4.04
CA ARG A 135 -16.82 7.56 -3.43
C ARG A 135 -16.53 9.05 -3.29
N MET A 136 -15.37 9.42 -2.74
CA MET A 136 -15.09 10.81 -2.37
C MET A 136 -14.60 11.66 -3.53
N ARG A 137 -13.80 11.11 -4.45
CA ARG A 137 -13.23 11.84 -5.58
C ARG A 137 -13.93 11.51 -6.89
N GLY A 138 -14.23 10.23 -7.11
CA GLY A 138 -15.00 9.79 -8.28
C GLY A 138 -16.48 10.16 -8.22
N ASN A 139 -17.03 10.47 -7.04
CA ASN A 139 -18.47 10.77 -6.85
C ASN A 139 -19.40 9.70 -7.47
N LYS A 140 -18.97 8.43 -7.40
CA LYS A 140 -19.73 7.26 -7.87
C LYS A 140 -19.84 6.21 -6.76
N THR A 141 -20.80 5.31 -6.87
CA THR A 141 -21.02 4.25 -5.87
C THR A 141 -19.93 3.18 -6.00
N SER A 142 -19.39 2.70 -4.88
CA SER A 142 -18.44 1.58 -4.84
C SER A 142 -19.04 0.42 -4.05
N LEU A 143 -18.80 -0.81 -4.52
CA LEU A 143 -19.34 -2.02 -3.89
C LEU A 143 -18.70 -2.37 -2.54
N ALA A 144 -17.49 -1.92 -2.25
CA ALA A 144 -16.83 -2.18 -0.97
C ALA A 144 -15.94 -1.01 -0.58
N ASP A 145 -15.82 -0.72 0.71
CA ASP A 145 -15.04 0.40 1.21
C ASP A 145 -14.05 0.02 2.32
N ASN A 146 -13.17 0.97 2.64
CA ASN A 146 -12.14 0.83 3.67
C ASN A 146 -12.67 0.69 5.09
N ALA A 147 -13.97 0.89 5.33
CA ALA A 147 -14.55 0.69 6.66
C ALA A 147 -14.73 -0.81 6.97
N THR A 148 -14.81 -1.66 5.95
CA THR A 148 -14.87 -3.12 6.06
C THR A 148 -15.97 -3.64 7.01
N THR A 149 -17.10 -2.92 7.05
CA THR A 149 -18.18 -3.20 8.00
C THR A 149 -19.02 -4.43 7.63
N ASN A 150 -19.12 -4.74 6.33
CA ASN A 150 -19.85 -5.90 5.81
C ASN A 150 -18.89 -6.91 5.19
N THR A 151 -18.49 -7.93 5.95
CA THR A 151 -17.55 -8.96 5.50
C THR A 151 -18.11 -9.79 4.34
N THR A 152 -19.42 -10.09 4.35
CA THR A 152 -20.07 -10.87 3.28
C THR A 152 -20.03 -10.14 1.94
N GLN A 153 -20.10 -8.81 1.95
CA GLN A 153 -19.98 -8.01 0.73
C GLN A 153 -18.54 -8.04 0.18
N ILE A 154 -17.53 -7.95 1.05
CA ILE A 154 -16.12 -8.08 0.64
C ILE A 154 -15.86 -9.48 0.08
N GLU A 155 -16.44 -10.50 0.70
CA GLU A 155 -16.36 -11.88 0.25
C GLU A 155 -16.95 -12.06 -1.15
N ASN A 156 -18.11 -11.46 -1.44
CA ASN A 156 -18.72 -11.51 -2.77
C ASN A 156 -17.89 -10.72 -3.80
N VAL A 157 -17.32 -9.57 -3.44
CA VAL A 157 -16.37 -8.83 -4.30
C VAL A 157 -15.11 -9.65 -4.57
N ALA A 158 -14.57 -10.31 -3.55
CA ALA A 158 -13.43 -11.21 -3.70
C ALA A 158 -13.75 -12.40 -4.61
N TYR A 159 -14.96 -12.93 -4.52
CA TYR A 159 -15.45 -13.98 -5.40
C TYR A 159 -15.52 -13.51 -6.86
N VAL A 160 -16.06 -12.32 -7.15
CA VAL A 160 -16.08 -11.75 -8.51
C VAL A 160 -14.68 -11.75 -9.16
N PHE A 161 -13.64 -11.43 -8.39
CA PHE A 161 -12.27 -11.45 -8.91
C PHE A 161 -11.75 -12.87 -9.15
N MET A 162 -12.11 -13.83 -8.30
CA MET A 162 -11.52 -15.18 -8.30
C MET A 162 -12.38 -16.23 -9.01
N SER A 163 -13.61 -15.92 -9.38
CA SER A 163 -14.50 -16.77 -10.17
C SER A 163 -14.17 -16.70 -11.66
N ASN A 164 -14.82 -17.52 -12.48
CA ASN A 164 -14.76 -17.34 -13.94
C ASN A 164 -15.57 -16.10 -14.38
N GLU A 165 -15.44 -15.70 -15.65
CA GLU A 165 -16.08 -14.47 -16.16
C GLU A 165 -17.61 -14.53 -16.08
N ALA A 166 -18.24 -15.67 -16.42
CA ALA A 166 -19.69 -15.82 -16.36
C ALA A 166 -20.23 -15.68 -14.93
N GLU A 167 -19.62 -16.38 -13.97
CA GLU A 167 -19.95 -16.29 -12.55
C GLU A 167 -19.70 -14.89 -11.98
N ALA A 168 -18.65 -14.21 -12.46
CA ALA A 168 -18.33 -12.85 -12.05
C ALA A 168 -19.41 -11.88 -12.53
N VAL A 169 -19.84 -11.97 -13.79
CA VAL A 169 -20.93 -11.14 -14.34
C VAL A 169 -22.24 -11.42 -13.63
N GLU A 170 -22.59 -12.69 -13.39
CA GLU A 170 -23.80 -13.06 -12.64
C GLU A 170 -23.82 -12.41 -11.25
N MET A 171 -22.68 -12.40 -10.55
CA MET A 171 -22.58 -11.77 -9.24
C MET A 171 -22.62 -10.24 -9.34
N LEU A 172 -21.98 -9.65 -10.36
CA LEU A 172 -21.98 -8.20 -10.60
C LEU A 172 -23.38 -7.67 -10.94
N GLU A 173 -24.18 -8.45 -11.68
CA GLU A 173 -25.55 -8.13 -12.03
C GLU A 173 -26.43 -7.96 -10.78
N ARG A 174 -26.25 -8.84 -9.77
CA ARG A 174 -26.98 -8.75 -8.49
C ARG A 174 -26.71 -7.45 -7.70
N TYR A 175 -25.64 -6.75 -8.06
CA TYR A 175 -25.22 -5.49 -7.44
C TYR A 175 -25.38 -4.28 -8.36
N ASP A 176 -25.99 -4.46 -9.54
CA ASP A 176 -26.13 -3.42 -10.57
C ASP A 176 -24.78 -2.76 -10.92
N ALA A 177 -23.69 -3.54 -10.87
CA ALA A 177 -22.34 -3.03 -11.07
C ALA A 177 -22.09 -2.73 -12.54
N THR A 178 -21.73 -1.50 -12.90
CA THR A 178 -21.50 -1.16 -14.31
C THR A 178 -20.03 -1.31 -14.72
N HIS A 179 -19.11 -1.16 -13.78
CA HIS A 179 -17.67 -1.22 -14.05
C HIS A 179 -16.92 -2.02 -13.00
N ILE A 180 -15.79 -2.60 -13.39
CA ILE A 180 -14.82 -3.24 -12.50
C ILE A 180 -13.45 -2.55 -12.64
N LEU A 181 -12.80 -2.27 -11.52
CA LEU A 181 -11.55 -1.54 -11.44
C LEU A 181 -10.45 -2.41 -10.84
N LEU A 182 -9.30 -2.44 -11.51
CA LEU A 182 -8.07 -3.08 -11.05
C LEU A 182 -6.96 -2.05 -10.98
N PHE A 183 -6.19 -2.06 -9.89
CA PHE A 183 -4.95 -1.31 -9.79
C PHE A 183 -3.77 -2.26 -9.86
N ILE A 184 -2.86 -2.00 -10.81
CA ILE A 184 -1.77 -2.90 -11.15
C ILE A 184 -0.46 -2.12 -11.10
N THR A 185 0.61 -2.73 -10.58
CA THR A 185 1.94 -2.12 -10.65
C THR A 185 2.93 -2.99 -11.42
N LEU A 186 3.52 -2.41 -12.46
CA LEU A 186 4.36 -3.10 -13.43
C LEU A 186 5.75 -2.48 -13.46
N SER A 187 6.75 -3.29 -13.77
CA SER A 187 8.05 -2.80 -14.21
C SER A 187 8.01 -2.49 -15.71
N GLU A 188 8.98 -1.74 -16.21
CA GLU A 188 9.13 -1.48 -17.66
C GLU A 188 9.21 -2.76 -18.51
N GLN A 189 9.64 -3.88 -17.91
CA GLN A 189 9.73 -5.19 -18.55
C GLN A 189 8.42 -6.00 -18.47
N GLY A 190 7.35 -5.40 -17.91
CA GLY A 190 6.06 -6.05 -17.71
C GLY A 190 6.05 -7.09 -16.58
N ARG A 191 7.00 -7.05 -15.65
CA ARG A 191 6.98 -7.90 -14.45
C ARG A 191 6.23 -7.20 -13.33
N ASP A 192 5.51 -7.99 -12.55
CA ASP A 192 4.72 -7.52 -11.42
C ASP A 192 5.62 -7.00 -10.31
N VAL A 193 5.32 -5.80 -9.81
CA VAL A 193 6.06 -5.18 -8.70
C VAL A 193 5.45 -5.57 -7.36
N GLY A 194 4.12 -5.77 -7.30
CA GLY A 194 3.42 -6.32 -6.14
C GLY A 194 2.86 -5.27 -5.17
N TYR A 195 2.76 -4.01 -5.58
CA TYR A 195 2.15 -2.95 -4.78
C TYR A 195 0.66 -2.74 -5.05
N GLY A 196 0.16 -3.22 -6.19
CA GLY A 196 -1.25 -3.20 -6.55
C GLY A 196 -1.98 -4.49 -6.19
N ASP A 197 -3.08 -4.73 -6.90
CA ASP A 197 -3.94 -5.90 -6.75
C ASP A 197 -3.22 -7.19 -7.18
N GLU A 198 -2.20 -7.10 -8.04
CA GLU A 198 -1.34 -8.23 -8.39
C GLU A 198 -0.57 -8.80 -7.18
N GLY A 199 -0.38 -8.02 -6.12
CA GLY A 199 0.16 -8.49 -4.85
C GLY A 199 -0.92 -8.98 -3.87
N LYS A 200 -2.19 -8.60 -4.09
CA LYS A 200 -3.30 -8.78 -3.13
C LYS A 200 -4.28 -9.87 -3.51
N TRP A 201 -4.27 -10.38 -4.75
CA TRP A 201 -5.20 -11.42 -5.20
C TRP A 201 -5.24 -12.67 -4.30
N ARG A 202 -4.12 -13.03 -3.63
CA ARG A 202 -4.10 -14.15 -2.67
C ARG A 202 -5.03 -13.90 -1.48
N TRP A 203 -5.13 -12.64 -1.04
CA TRP A 203 -6.09 -12.26 -0.01
C TRP A 203 -7.52 -12.32 -0.54
N MET A 204 -7.74 -11.97 -1.81
CA MET A 204 -9.06 -12.15 -2.45
C MET A 204 -9.46 -13.63 -2.43
N ALA A 205 -8.57 -14.54 -2.86
CA ALA A 205 -8.81 -15.98 -2.83
C ALA A 205 -9.15 -16.49 -1.41
N ARG A 206 -8.33 -16.15 -0.42
CA ARG A 206 -8.56 -16.57 0.98
C ARG A 206 -9.86 -16.02 1.56
N ILE A 207 -10.17 -14.74 1.29
CA ILE A 207 -11.37 -14.11 1.84
C ILE A 207 -12.61 -14.73 1.22
N ALA A 208 -12.63 -14.95 -0.09
CA ALA A 208 -13.75 -15.60 -0.76
C ALA A 208 -13.95 -17.05 -0.27
N GLY A 209 -12.88 -17.84 -0.14
CA GLY A 209 -12.99 -19.24 0.29
C GLY A 209 -13.22 -19.45 1.78
N GLN A 210 -12.99 -18.43 2.63
CA GLN A 210 -13.07 -18.54 4.09
C GLN A 210 -14.45 -19.03 4.61
N SER A 211 -15.53 -18.69 3.92
CA SER A 211 -16.89 -19.01 4.34
C SER A 211 -17.37 -20.41 3.90
N GLY A 212 -16.66 -21.04 2.96
CA GLY A 212 -17.11 -22.27 2.28
C GLY A 212 -18.34 -22.08 1.40
N ARG A 213 -18.70 -20.84 1.02
CA ARG A 213 -19.86 -20.55 0.14
C ARG A 213 -19.59 -20.82 -1.33
N PHE A 214 -18.33 -20.97 -1.71
CA PHE A 214 -17.88 -21.11 -3.09
C PHE A 214 -17.04 -22.39 -3.27
N ASP A 215 -16.82 -22.79 -4.52
CA ASP A 215 -16.14 -24.03 -4.91
C ASP A 215 -14.60 -23.98 -4.78
N PHE A 216 -14.07 -23.16 -3.87
CA PHE A 216 -12.64 -23.08 -3.56
C PHE A 216 -12.44 -22.59 -2.13
N GLU A 217 -11.32 -22.98 -1.51
CA GLU A 217 -11.03 -22.66 -0.11
C GLU A 217 -9.96 -21.58 0.03
N ASP A 218 -8.91 -21.63 -0.79
CA ASP A 218 -7.77 -20.71 -0.66
C ASP A 218 -7.00 -20.48 -1.97
N GLU A 219 -5.87 -19.77 -1.88
CA GLU A 219 -5.05 -19.47 -3.06
C GLU A 219 -4.45 -20.71 -3.74
N MET A 220 -4.28 -21.83 -3.02
CA MET A 220 -3.65 -23.05 -3.54
C MET A 220 -4.51 -23.74 -4.59
N ASP A 221 -5.82 -23.48 -4.60
CA ASP A 221 -6.74 -23.94 -5.65
C ASP A 221 -6.47 -23.26 -7.00
N PHE A 222 -5.77 -22.12 -7.01
CA PHE A 222 -5.46 -21.34 -8.22
C PHE A 222 -4.01 -21.48 -8.68
N GLY A 223 -3.18 -22.28 -7.99
CA GLY A 223 -1.81 -22.51 -8.39
C GLY A 223 -0.88 -22.82 -7.22
N LYS A 224 0.43 -22.69 -7.45
CA LYS A 224 1.45 -22.90 -6.42
C LYS A 224 2.56 -21.88 -6.51
N TYR A 225 3.12 -21.51 -5.36
CA TYR A 225 4.30 -20.66 -5.32
C TYR A 225 5.57 -21.46 -5.64
N ASN A 226 6.32 -21.01 -6.64
CA ASN A 226 7.62 -21.59 -6.98
C ASN A 226 8.72 -20.79 -6.31
N ALA A 227 9.36 -21.37 -5.28
CA ALA A 227 10.42 -20.73 -4.52
C ALA A 227 11.68 -20.43 -5.36
N THR A 228 11.95 -21.22 -6.41
CA THR A 228 13.11 -21.03 -7.29
C THR A 228 12.93 -19.83 -8.21
N GLN A 229 11.74 -19.66 -8.77
CA GLN A 229 11.42 -18.52 -9.65
C GLN A 229 10.93 -17.29 -8.87
N GLN A 230 10.74 -17.44 -7.56
CA GLN A 230 10.14 -16.46 -6.66
C GLN A 230 8.80 -15.91 -7.16
N ALA A 231 8.05 -16.72 -7.91
CA ALA A 231 6.86 -16.33 -8.63
C ALA A 231 5.72 -17.33 -8.38
N TRP A 232 4.49 -16.84 -8.49
CA TRP A 232 3.32 -17.70 -8.48
C TRP A 232 3.13 -18.38 -9.84
N MET A 233 2.94 -19.69 -9.84
CA MET A 233 2.59 -20.47 -11.03
C MET A 233 1.10 -20.76 -11.00
N TRP A 234 0.35 -20.06 -11.86
CA TRP A 234 -1.08 -20.27 -12.03
C TRP A 234 -1.36 -21.65 -12.62
N ASN A 235 -2.39 -22.33 -12.10
CA ASN A 235 -2.92 -23.55 -12.71
C ASN A 235 -4.03 -23.20 -13.72
N GLN A 236 -4.69 -24.21 -14.30
CA GLN A 236 -5.77 -23.99 -15.26
C GLN A 236 -6.93 -23.16 -14.69
N ARG A 237 -7.36 -23.45 -13.46
CA ARG A 237 -8.43 -22.69 -12.76
C ARG A 237 -8.01 -21.22 -12.57
N GLY A 238 -6.80 -21.01 -12.07
CA GLY A 238 -6.17 -19.71 -11.88
C GLY A 238 -6.14 -18.86 -13.16
N ALA A 239 -5.72 -19.46 -14.26
CA ALA A 239 -5.66 -18.78 -15.56
C ALA A 239 -7.06 -18.44 -16.15
N GLN A 240 -8.11 -19.09 -15.68
CA GLN A 240 -9.49 -18.86 -16.10
C GLN A 240 -10.23 -17.83 -15.23
N THR A 241 -9.61 -17.38 -14.13
CA THR A 241 -10.23 -16.38 -13.24
C THR A 241 -10.38 -15.03 -13.94
N THR A 242 -11.45 -14.31 -13.61
CA THR A 242 -11.71 -12.95 -14.08
C THR A 242 -10.53 -12.04 -13.78
N PHE A 243 -10.01 -12.09 -12.55
CA PHE A 243 -8.84 -11.31 -12.15
C PHE A 243 -7.63 -11.57 -13.05
N TYR A 244 -7.30 -12.84 -13.33
CA TYR A 244 -6.15 -13.16 -14.17
C TYR A 244 -6.31 -12.63 -15.61
N LYS A 245 -7.49 -12.78 -16.20
CA LYS A 245 -7.77 -12.30 -17.56
C LYS A 245 -7.72 -10.78 -17.64
N LEU A 246 -8.40 -10.07 -16.72
CA LEU A 246 -8.34 -8.60 -16.63
C LEU A 246 -6.91 -8.10 -16.38
N LEU A 247 -6.16 -8.76 -15.50
CA LEU A 247 -4.78 -8.39 -15.19
C LEU A 247 -3.86 -8.57 -16.41
N THR A 248 -3.93 -9.72 -17.07
CA THR A 248 -3.06 -10.05 -18.22
C THR A 248 -3.40 -9.23 -19.45
N TYR A 249 -4.67 -8.93 -19.69
CA TYR A 249 -5.10 -8.04 -20.77
C TYR A 249 -4.64 -6.59 -20.54
N ALA A 250 -4.79 -6.03 -19.33
CA ALA A 250 -4.23 -4.71 -19.00
C ALA A 250 -2.72 -4.62 -19.24
N LYS A 251 -1.99 -5.68 -18.86
CA LYS A 251 -0.53 -5.77 -19.11
C LYS A 251 -0.21 -5.86 -20.59
N SER A 252 -1.02 -6.57 -21.38
CA SER A 252 -0.82 -6.73 -22.82
C SER A 252 -0.84 -5.40 -23.54
N GLN A 253 -1.76 -4.51 -23.18
CA GLN A 253 -1.91 -3.20 -23.81
C GLN A 253 -0.69 -2.30 -23.57
N LYS A 254 -0.08 -2.36 -22.38
CA LYS A 254 1.13 -1.55 -22.08
C LYS A 254 2.42 -2.12 -22.67
N VAL A 255 2.61 -3.44 -22.58
CA VAL A 255 3.91 -4.11 -22.87
C VAL A 255 3.93 -4.78 -24.24
N GLY A 256 2.78 -4.85 -24.93
CA GLY A 256 2.65 -5.45 -26.26
C GLY A 256 2.78 -6.98 -26.29
N ARG A 257 2.45 -7.66 -25.18
CA ARG A 257 2.45 -9.14 -25.13
C ARG A 257 1.07 -9.67 -25.51
N ALA A 258 0.99 -10.76 -26.28
CA ALA A 258 -0.30 -11.37 -26.59
C ALA A 258 -1.00 -11.86 -25.31
N ALA A 259 -2.23 -11.40 -25.10
CA ALA A 259 -3.15 -11.90 -24.08
C ALA A 259 -4.55 -12.07 -24.69
N GLN A 260 -5.33 -12.97 -24.11
CA GLN A 260 -6.73 -13.13 -24.49
C GLN A 260 -7.54 -11.95 -23.97
N GLN A 261 -8.36 -11.34 -24.82
CA GLN A 261 -9.32 -10.34 -24.40
C GLN A 261 -10.39 -11.01 -23.52
N PRO A 262 -10.78 -10.39 -22.39
CA PRO A 262 -11.93 -10.84 -21.60
C PRO A 262 -13.20 -10.86 -22.48
N GLU A 263 -14.08 -11.82 -22.22
CA GLU A 263 -15.28 -12.08 -23.01
C GLU A 263 -16.43 -11.13 -22.66
N TYR A 264 -16.59 -10.82 -21.36
CA TYR A 264 -17.69 -9.98 -20.87
C TYR A 264 -17.23 -8.66 -20.24
N PHE A 265 -15.97 -8.28 -20.47
CA PHE A 265 -15.38 -7.08 -19.89
C PHE A 265 -14.58 -6.29 -20.92
N ASP A 266 -15.11 -5.11 -21.26
CA ASP A 266 -14.46 -4.20 -22.20
C ASP A 266 -13.61 -3.18 -21.47
N MET A 267 -12.34 -3.09 -21.84
CA MET A 267 -11.48 -2.04 -21.27
C MET A 267 -11.87 -0.69 -21.84
N VAL A 268 -12.16 0.24 -20.94
CA VAL A 268 -12.53 1.63 -21.25
C VAL A 268 -11.54 2.65 -20.69
N TYR A 269 -10.67 2.22 -19.77
CA TYR A 269 -9.59 3.05 -19.24
C TYR A 269 -8.37 2.18 -18.88
N PRO A 270 -7.13 2.63 -19.17
CA PRO A 270 -6.77 3.89 -19.82
C PRO A 270 -6.74 3.79 -21.34
N TRP A 271 -7.10 2.64 -21.89
CA TRP A 271 -7.31 2.44 -23.33
C TRP A 271 -8.76 2.06 -23.59
N GLU A 272 -9.31 2.59 -24.67
CA GLU A 272 -10.66 2.29 -25.14
C GLU A 272 -10.55 1.93 -26.63
N ASN A 273 -11.01 0.73 -27.00
CA ASN A 273 -10.93 0.23 -28.39
C ASN A 273 -9.52 0.29 -29.02
N GLY A 274 -8.47 0.20 -28.19
CA GLY A 274 -7.07 0.29 -28.61
C GLY A 274 -6.53 1.72 -28.77
N GLU A 275 -7.36 2.74 -28.56
CA GLU A 275 -6.93 4.14 -28.50
C GLU A 275 -6.53 4.51 -27.07
N VAL A 276 -5.57 5.43 -26.95
CA VAL A 276 -5.08 5.92 -25.64
C VAL A 276 -6.04 6.99 -25.14
N VAL A 277 -6.82 6.68 -24.10
CA VAL A 277 -7.67 7.65 -23.38
C VAL A 277 -6.82 8.48 -22.44
N GLN A 278 -5.88 7.84 -21.75
CA GLN A 278 -4.97 8.50 -20.82
C GLN A 278 -3.54 7.95 -20.95
N GLU A 279 -2.57 8.84 -21.08
CA GLU A 279 -1.16 8.45 -21.05
C GLU A 279 -0.76 8.03 -19.63
N ILE A 280 -0.06 6.90 -19.53
CA ILE A 280 0.44 6.36 -18.26
C ILE A 280 1.91 6.69 -18.11
N ASN A 281 2.26 7.35 -17.01
CA ASN A 281 3.62 7.74 -16.71
C ASN A 281 4.40 6.61 -16.03
N THR A 282 5.72 6.72 -16.09
CA THR A 282 6.63 5.80 -15.40
C THR A 282 7.34 6.55 -14.28
N TYR A 283 7.22 6.04 -13.06
CA TYR A 283 7.82 6.65 -11.86
C TYR A 283 9.00 5.80 -11.40
N GLY A 284 10.20 6.20 -11.81
CA GLY A 284 11.41 5.42 -11.57
C GLY A 284 11.42 4.15 -12.41
N GLN A 285 11.19 3.00 -11.78
CA GLN A 285 11.11 1.68 -12.46
C GLN A 285 9.70 1.07 -12.36
N ILE A 286 8.71 1.86 -11.96
CA ILE A 286 7.36 1.40 -11.67
C ILE A 286 6.36 2.16 -12.53
N ILE A 287 5.48 1.41 -13.17
CA ILE A 287 4.35 1.89 -13.95
C ILE A 287 3.10 1.55 -13.13
N PRO A 288 2.50 2.51 -12.40
CA PRO A 288 1.18 2.35 -11.84
C PRO A 288 0.15 2.35 -12.97
N LEU A 289 -0.75 1.39 -12.97
CA LEU A 289 -1.78 1.24 -13.99
C LEU A 289 -3.12 1.05 -13.29
N VAL A 290 -4.03 2.00 -13.45
CA VAL A 290 -5.44 1.81 -13.09
C VAL A 290 -6.15 1.36 -14.36
N ALA A 291 -6.66 0.13 -14.36
CA ALA A 291 -7.44 -0.43 -15.46
C ALA A 291 -8.91 -0.48 -15.06
N ILE A 292 -9.78 0.07 -15.88
CA ILE A 292 -11.24 0.06 -15.67
C ILE A 292 -11.88 -0.63 -16.86
N TYR A 293 -12.75 -1.58 -16.54
CA TYR A 293 -13.51 -2.33 -17.50
C TYR A 293 -15.00 -2.08 -17.31
N LYS A 294 -15.71 -1.91 -18.42
CA LYS A 294 -17.16 -1.90 -18.46
C LYS A 294 -17.66 -3.35 -18.56
N VAL A 295 -18.70 -3.67 -17.82
CA VAL A 295 -19.33 -4.99 -17.86
C VAL A 295 -20.28 -5.05 -19.07
N ASP A 296 -20.09 -6.04 -19.94
CA ASP A 296 -20.98 -6.29 -21.08
C ASP A 296 -22.04 -7.34 -20.72
N TYR A 297 -23.17 -6.84 -20.19
CA TYR A 297 -24.33 -7.67 -19.88
C TYR A 297 -25.03 -8.20 -21.13
N GLU A 298 -24.94 -7.49 -22.27
CA GLU A 298 -25.61 -7.93 -23.51
C GLU A 298 -24.94 -9.20 -24.05
N ALA A 299 -23.60 -9.21 -24.10
CA ALA A 299 -22.83 -10.39 -24.46
C ALA A 299 -23.09 -11.57 -23.50
N TYR A 300 -23.09 -11.30 -22.19
CA TYR A 300 -23.38 -12.33 -21.19
C TYR A 300 -24.76 -12.97 -21.37
N HIS A 301 -25.81 -12.15 -21.52
CA HIS A 301 -27.17 -12.66 -21.73
C HIS A 301 -27.31 -13.39 -23.07
N ALA A 302 -26.63 -12.95 -24.13
CA ALA A 302 -26.66 -13.65 -25.42
C ALA A 302 -26.17 -15.10 -25.31
N ASP A 303 -25.17 -15.36 -24.47
CA ASP A 303 -24.58 -16.70 -24.29
C ASP A 303 -25.31 -17.57 -23.26
N HIS A 304 -25.96 -16.96 -22.26
CA HIS A 304 -26.49 -17.68 -21.09
C HIS A 304 -28.02 -17.66 -20.96
N THR A 305 -28.73 -16.90 -21.79
CA THR A 305 -30.21 -16.86 -21.79
C THR A 305 -30.85 -17.46 -23.05
N GLY A 306 -30.06 -18.18 -23.87
CA GLY A 306 -30.48 -18.93 -25.05
C GLY A 306 -30.91 -20.37 -24.81
#